data_AF-A0A0N1KR37-F1
#
_entry.id   AF-A0A0N1KR37-F1
#
_cell.length_a   1.000
_cell.length_b   1.000
_cell.length_c   1.000
_cell.angle_alpha   90.00
_cell.angle_beta   90.00
_cell.angle_gamma   90.00
#
_symmetry.space_group_name_H-M   'P 1'
#
loop_
_entity.id
_entity.type
_entity.pdbx_description
1 polymer ?
#
loop_
_entity_poly.entity_id
_entity_poly.type
_entity_poly.pdbx_seq_one_letter_code
_entity_poly.pdbx_strand_id
1 'polypeptide(L)'
;MDKIITEQIQASFKDNNELMIGLLIIYTLITIIIQFISNYCLSKKIETFKNDLKRSEIKFSKHSQMQIECLKNMYNNVVDWHFSFYELLNPKYLTHASLKSNINNLNIIFKSNMDYFHRNKILLTEEIIKQIGVVHSKFKKIQELCNKELDTLSSIEEYYMSDEPQTIYNEPENETSEIKNRIEELKANYEVSSFEDDLKKLRELVENYFKELTN
;
A
#
# COMPACT_ATOMS: atom_id res chain seq x y z
N MET A 1 -1.37 100.41 8.92
CA MET A 1 -2.01 99.25 9.57
C MET A 1 -2.05 98.07 8.62
N ASP A 2 -2.56 98.23 7.41
CA ASP A 2 -2.68 97.15 6.43
C ASP A 2 -1.37 96.42 6.13
N LYS A 3 -0.25 97.12 5.90
CA LYS A 3 1.05 96.49 5.61
C LYS A 3 1.57 95.55 6.71
N ILE A 4 1.37 95.91 7.98
CA ILE A 4 1.83 95.14 9.14
C ILE A 4 0.97 93.88 9.30
N ILE A 5 -0.34 94.02 9.03
CA ILE A 5 -1.29 92.91 9.07
C ILE A 5 -0.97 91.91 7.94
N THR A 6 -0.67 92.39 6.72
CA THR A 6 -0.33 91.51 5.60
C THR A 6 1.00 90.78 5.79
N GLU A 7 2.01 91.44 6.35
CA GLU A 7 3.31 90.81 6.66
C GLU A 7 3.19 89.75 7.77
N GLN A 8 2.40 90.00 8.82
CA GLN A 8 2.11 88.99 9.85
C GLN A 8 1.31 87.79 9.30
N ILE A 9 0.33 88.04 8.44
CA ILE A 9 -0.44 86.98 7.79
C ILE A 9 0.47 86.14 6.87
N GLN A 10 1.35 86.77 6.08
CA GLN A 10 2.30 86.05 5.22
C GLN A 10 3.32 85.23 6.01
N ALA A 11 3.83 85.75 7.13
CA ALA A 11 4.72 85.00 8.02
C ALA A 11 3.99 83.77 8.63
N SER A 12 2.75 83.95 9.07
CA SER A 12 1.94 82.86 9.65
C SER A 12 1.55 81.78 8.61
N PHE A 13 1.30 82.16 7.36
CA PHE A 13 1.07 81.21 6.26
C PHE A 13 2.33 80.46 5.86
N LYS A 14 3.50 81.12 5.90
CA LYS A 14 4.79 80.51 5.57
C LYS A 14 5.18 79.48 6.64
N ASP A 15 5.03 79.81 7.91
CA ASP A 15 5.27 78.88 9.03
C ASP A 15 4.33 77.67 8.99
N ASN A 16 3.05 77.86 8.65
CA ASN A 16 2.10 76.75 8.48
C ASN A 16 2.42 75.87 7.26
N ASN A 17 2.90 76.44 6.16
CA ASN A 17 3.33 75.68 4.98
C ASN A 17 4.61 74.87 5.28
N GLU A 18 5.59 75.45 5.99
CA GLU A 18 6.81 74.73 6.39
C GLU A 18 6.47 73.58 7.35
N LEU A 19 5.55 73.77 8.29
CA LEU A 19 5.02 72.70 9.16
C LEU A 19 4.30 71.61 8.36
N MET A 20 3.45 71.97 7.39
CA MET A 20 2.77 71.00 6.52
C MET A 20 3.76 70.19 5.68
N ILE A 21 4.79 70.84 5.12
CA ILE A 21 5.86 70.16 4.35
C ILE A 21 6.64 69.18 5.25
N GLY A 22 6.98 69.61 6.48
CA GLY A 22 7.64 68.74 7.46
C GLY A 22 6.81 67.51 7.84
N LEU A 23 5.51 67.70 8.08
CA LEU A 23 4.57 66.60 8.36
C LEU A 23 4.43 65.64 7.17
N LEU A 24 4.37 66.15 5.94
CA LEU A 24 4.35 65.36 4.71
C LEU A 24 5.59 64.48 4.57
N ILE A 25 6.78 65.03 4.81
CA ILE A 25 8.04 64.28 4.75
C ILE A 25 8.04 63.14 5.78
N ILE A 26 7.63 63.42 7.02
CA ILE A 26 7.56 62.41 8.09
C ILE A 26 6.56 61.31 7.72
N TYR A 27 5.39 61.66 7.20
CA TYR A 27 4.38 60.68 6.78
C TYR A 27 4.89 59.78 5.64
N THR A 28 5.64 60.36 4.71
CA THR A 28 6.24 59.63 3.58
C THR A 28 7.33 58.66 4.07
N LEU A 29 8.14 59.08 5.06
CA LEU A 29 9.14 58.23 5.69
C LEU A 29 8.50 57.05 6.46
N ILE A 30 7.43 57.31 7.22
CA ILE A 30 6.70 56.28 7.97
C ILE A 30 6.11 55.24 7.01
N THR A 31 5.50 55.68 5.91
CA THR A 31 4.91 54.78 4.91
C THR A 31 5.96 53.90 4.23
N ILE A 32 7.12 54.45 3.89
CA ILE A 32 8.26 53.67 3.35
C ILE A 32 8.72 52.59 4.35
N ILE A 33 8.87 52.95 5.63
CA ILE A 33 9.30 52.01 6.67
C ILE A 33 8.27 50.88 6.85
N ILE A 34 6.98 51.21 6.90
CA ILE A 34 5.91 50.22 7.02
C ILE A 34 5.91 49.27 5.80
N GLN A 35 6.07 49.79 4.59
CA GLN A 35 6.18 48.97 3.38
C GLN A 35 7.40 48.07 3.39
N PHE A 36 8.55 48.56 3.85
CA PHE A 36 9.76 47.74 3.95
C PHE A 36 9.58 46.58 4.94
N ILE A 37 9.05 46.85 6.15
CA ILE A 37 8.79 45.83 7.16
C ILE A 37 7.75 44.83 6.67
N SER A 38 6.68 45.31 6.03
CA SER A 38 5.62 44.45 5.48
C SER A 38 6.17 43.54 4.38
N ASN A 39 6.94 44.07 3.44
CA ASN A 39 7.58 43.30 2.37
C ASN A 39 8.55 42.26 2.92
N TYR A 40 9.35 42.62 3.94
CA TYR A 40 10.27 41.68 4.58
C TYR A 40 9.51 40.54 5.28
N CYS A 41 8.44 40.86 6.02
CA CYS A 41 7.63 39.87 6.71
C CYS A 41 6.89 38.95 5.72
N LEU A 42 6.32 39.51 4.65
CA LEU A 42 5.69 38.78 3.56
C LEU A 42 6.68 37.85 2.86
N SER A 43 7.89 38.34 2.56
CA SER A 43 8.93 37.55 1.91
C SER A 43 9.32 36.33 2.75
N LYS A 44 9.51 36.51 4.07
CA LYS A 44 9.77 35.38 4.99
C LYS A 44 8.60 34.39 5.06
N LYS A 45 7.36 34.87 5.08
CA LYS A 45 6.17 33.99 5.07
C LYS A 45 6.08 33.19 3.77
N ILE A 46 6.30 33.83 2.62
CA ILE A 46 6.30 33.18 1.31
C ILE A 46 7.40 32.11 1.24
N GLU A 47 8.59 32.41 1.74
CA GLU A 47 9.71 31.46 1.75
C GLU A 47 9.43 30.24 2.64
N THR A 48 8.86 30.47 3.82
CA THR A 48 8.43 29.40 4.72
C THR A 48 7.35 28.53 4.06
N PHE A 49 6.33 29.17 3.48
CA PHE A 49 5.26 28.49 2.76
C PHE A 49 5.78 27.66 1.57
N LYS A 50 6.74 28.21 0.80
CA LYS A 50 7.39 27.49 -0.31
C LYS A 50 8.17 26.28 0.18
N ASN A 51 8.85 26.39 1.31
CA ASN A 51 9.59 25.28 1.91
C ASN A 51 8.64 24.19 2.44
N ASP A 52 7.53 24.58 3.06
CA ASP A 52 6.50 23.64 3.51
C ASP A 52 5.84 22.90 2.34
N LEU A 53 5.52 23.62 1.25
CA LEU A 53 5.02 23.03 0.01
C LEU A 53 5.99 22.00 -0.56
N LYS A 54 7.27 22.37 -0.74
CA LYS A 54 8.31 21.44 -1.22
C LYS A 54 8.44 20.21 -0.33
N ARG A 55 8.40 20.39 1.00
CA ARG A 55 8.48 19.28 1.95
C ARG A 55 7.26 18.36 1.84
N SER A 56 6.07 18.93 1.68
CA SER A 56 4.83 18.16 1.46
C SER A 56 4.87 17.39 0.14
N GLU A 57 5.34 18.04 -0.93
CA GLU A 57 5.51 17.43 -2.25
C GLU A 57 6.48 16.25 -2.20
N ILE A 58 7.65 16.41 -1.56
CA ILE A 58 8.63 15.32 -1.37
C ILE A 58 8.02 14.16 -0.58
N LYS A 59 7.28 14.44 0.50
CA LYS A 59 6.61 13.40 1.29
C LYS A 59 5.56 12.66 0.47
N PHE A 60 4.75 13.39 -0.29
CA PHE A 60 3.73 12.82 -1.17
C PHE A 60 4.36 11.95 -2.26
N SER A 61 5.42 12.44 -2.89
CA SER A 61 6.19 11.68 -3.90
C SER A 61 6.77 10.38 -3.31
N LYS A 62 7.40 10.45 -2.12
CA LYS A 62 7.94 9.26 -1.45
C LYS A 62 6.85 8.28 -1.06
N HIS A 63 5.72 8.76 -0.54
CA HIS A 63 4.59 7.91 -0.17
C HIS A 63 4.01 7.20 -1.40
N SER A 64 3.78 7.93 -2.49
CA SER A 64 3.31 7.37 -3.75
C SER A 64 4.28 6.31 -4.29
N GLN A 65 5.59 6.58 -4.25
CA GLN A 65 6.60 5.60 -4.65
C GLN A 65 6.54 4.32 -3.79
N MET A 66 6.40 4.44 -2.47
CA MET A 66 6.25 3.30 -1.57
C MET A 66 4.97 2.52 -1.85
N GLN A 67 3.86 3.20 -2.18
CA GLN A 67 2.61 2.55 -2.55
C GLN A 67 2.75 1.78 -3.86
N ILE A 68 3.36 2.36 -4.88
CA ILE A 68 3.59 1.70 -6.18
C ILE A 68 4.47 0.45 -5.99
N GLU A 69 5.56 0.56 -5.23
CA GLU A 69 6.43 -0.58 -4.93
C GLU A 69 5.70 -1.67 -4.13
N CYS A 70 4.90 -1.26 -3.15
CA CYS A 70 4.06 -2.16 -2.37
C CYS A 70 3.07 -2.92 -3.26
N LEU A 71 2.37 -2.24 -4.16
CA LEU A 71 1.38 -2.86 -5.04
C LEU A 71 2.01 -3.80 -6.05
N LYS A 72 3.17 -3.45 -6.61
CA LYS A 72 3.93 -4.33 -7.50
C LYS A 72 4.31 -5.64 -6.81
N ASN A 73 4.85 -5.55 -5.60
CA ASN A 73 5.23 -6.73 -4.83
C ASN A 73 4.01 -7.52 -4.36
N MET A 74 2.92 -6.84 -3.97
CA MET A 74 1.66 -7.48 -3.63
C MET A 74 1.09 -8.26 -4.82
N TYR A 75 1.14 -7.70 -6.03
CA TYR A 75 0.71 -8.38 -7.24
C TYR A 75 1.50 -9.67 -7.47
N ASN A 76 2.84 -9.62 -7.40
CA ASN A 76 3.68 -10.79 -7.54
C ASN A 76 3.35 -11.86 -6.48
N ASN A 77 3.19 -11.46 -5.22
CA ASN A 77 2.82 -12.36 -4.13
C ASN A 77 1.46 -13.06 -4.37
N VAL A 78 0.46 -12.33 -4.86
CA VAL A 78 -0.86 -12.90 -5.21
C VAL A 78 -0.73 -13.87 -6.39
N VAL A 79 0.13 -13.58 -7.35
CA VAL A 79 0.43 -14.47 -8.48
C VAL A 79 1.10 -15.76 -8.01
N ASP A 80 2.10 -15.68 -7.14
CA ASP A 80 2.79 -16.85 -6.57
C ASP A 80 1.83 -17.70 -5.74
N TRP A 81 0.91 -17.06 -5.01
CA TRP A 81 -0.14 -17.76 -4.29
C TRP A 81 -1.09 -18.51 -5.24
N HIS A 82 -1.49 -17.85 -6.33
CA HIS A 82 -2.36 -18.47 -7.33
C HIS A 82 -1.68 -19.67 -7.99
N PHE A 83 -0.40 -19.55 -8.35
CA PHE A 83 0.35 -20.67 -8.95
C PHE A 83 0.53 -21.84 -7.99
N SER A 84 0.90 -21.58 -6.74
CA SER A 84 1.04 -22.67 -5.75
C SER A 84 -0.29 -23.34 -5.43
N PHE A 85 -1.38 -22.59 -5.40
CA PHE A 85 -2.72 -23.15 -5.25
C PHE A 85 -3.12 -24.00 -6.47
N TYR A 86 -2.84 -23.51 -7.68
CA TYR A 86 -3.08 -24.27 -8.90
C TYR A 86 -2.26 -25.55 -8.95
N GLU A 87 -0.98 -25.52 -8.56
CA GLU A 87 -0.08 -26.66 -8.52
C GLU A 87 -0.50 -27.72 -7.50
N LEU A 88 -1.10 -27.31 -6.38
CA LEU A 88 -1.74 -28.25 -5.43
C LEU A 88 -2.89 -29.02 -6.10
N LEU A 89 -3.76 -28.33 -6.83
CA LEU A 89 -4.96 -28.94 -7.42
C LEU A 89 -4.70 -29.64 -8.76
N ASN A 90 -3.63 -29.27 -9.45
CA ASN A 90 -3.27 -29.78 -10.76
C ASN A 90 -1.76 -30.08 -10.82
N PRO A 91 -1.27 -31.00 -9.96
CA PRO A 91 0.16 -31.28 -9.89
C PRO A 91 0.64 -31.94 -11.18
N LYS A 92 1.88 -31.63 -11.56
CA LYS A 92 2.52 -32.25 -12.72
C LYS A 92 2.72 -33.77 -12.53
N TYR A 93 2.92 -34.19 -11.28
CA TYR A 93 3.12 -35.58 -10.89
C TYR A 93 2.09 -35.97 -9.83
N LEU A 94 1.35 -37.04 -10.07
CA LEU A 94 0.35 -37.57 -9.14
C LEU A 94 0.99 -38.59 -8.20
N THR A 95 1.95 -38.13 -7.41
CA THR A 95 2.66 -38.98 -6.44
C THR A 95 2.42 -38.50 -5.01
N HIS A 96 2.53 -39.41 -4.05
CA HIS A 96 2.43 -39.16 -2.62
C HIS A 96 3.38 -38.04 -2.19
N ALA A 97 4.65 -38.14 -2.60
CA ALA A 97 5.67 -37.15 -2.30
C ALA A 97 5.34 -35.78 -2.93
N SER A 98 4.82 -35.75 -4.17
CA SER A 98 4.45 -34.49 -4.82
C SER A 98 3.30 -33.81 -4.09
N LEU A 99 2.28 -34.55 -3.67
CA LEU A 99 1.15 -33.96 -2.93
C LEU A 99 1.61 -33.37 -1.59
N LYS A 100 2.42 -34.11 -0.81
CA LYS A 100 3.02 -33.60 0.44
C LYS A 100 3.83 -32.33 0.20
N SER A 101 4.67 -32.33 -0.85
CA SER A 101 5.51 -31.19 -1.19
C SER A 101 4.67 -29.96 -1.55
N ASN A 102 3.63 -30.14 -2.37
CA ASN A 102 2.77 -29.05 -2.82
C ASN A 102 1.97 -28.43 -1.67
N ILE A 103 1.45 -29.25 -0.75
CA ILE A 103 0.76 -28.75 0.45
C ILE A 103 1.72 -27.90 1.30
N ASN A 104 2.93 -28.39 1.56
CA ASN A 104 3.92 -27.66 2.34
C ASN A 104 4.34 -26.35 1.66
N ASN A 105 4.57 -26.38 0.35
CA ASN A 105 4.90 -25.19 -0.43
C ASN A 105 3.79 -24.13 -0.36
N LEU A 106 2.53 -24.54 -0.52
CA LEU A 106 1.37 -23.66 -0.41
C LEU A 106 1.32 -22.98 0.96
N ASN A 107 1.54 -23.73 2.04
CA ASN A 107 1.57 -23.20 3.40
C ASN A 107 2.71 -22.17 3.61
N ILE A 108 3.89 -22.42 3.05
CA ILE A 108 5.04 -21.51 3.12
C ILE A 108 4.75 -20.20 2.37
N ILE A 109 4.28 -20.30 1.12
CA ILE A 109 3.95 -19.15 0.27
C ILE A 109 2.88 -18.29 0.93
N PHE A 110 1.82 -18.93 1.45
CA PHE A 110 0.77 -18.22 2.16
C PHE A 110 1.29 -17.42 3.36
N LYS A 111 2.10 -18.06 4.21
CA LYS A 111 2.67 -17.40 5.39
C LYS A 111 3.52 -16.19 4.99
N SER A 112 4.37 -16.35 3.98
CA SER A 112 5.18 -15.25 3.43
C SER A 112 4.31 -14.09 2.94
N ASN A 113 3.24 -14.39 2.22
CA ASN A 113 2.32 -13.40 1.68
C ASN A 113 1.55 -12.66 2.78
N MET A 114 1.11 -13.35 3.82
CA MET A 114 0.45 -12.71 4.98
C MET A 114 1.40 -11.86 5.80
N ASP A 115 2.64 -12.30 6.00
CA ASP A 115 3.68 -11.50 6.64
C ASP A 115 3.98 -10.22 5.84
N TYR A 116 4.00 -10.32 4.51
CA TYR A 116 4.15 -9.15 3.64
C TYR A 116 2.98 -8.19 3.79
N PHE A 117 1.75 -8.71 3.72
CA PHE A 117 0.54 -7.90 3.88
C PHE A 117 0.50 -7.17 5.22
N HIS A 118 0.75 -7.86 6.33
CA HIS A 118 0.67 -7.27 7.67
C HIS A 118 1.64 -6.11 7.86
N ARG A 119 2.83 -6.18 7.26
CA ARG A 119 3.83 -5.10 7.32
C ARG A 119 3.45 -3.89 6.45
N ASN A 120 2.75 -4.12 5.34
CA ASN A 120 2.49 -3.10 4.34
C ASN A 120 1.03 -2.61 4.30
N LYS A 121 0.17 -3.11 5.20
CA LYS A 121 -1.27 -2.81 5.26
C LYS A 121 -1.58 -1.31 5.20
N ILE A 122 -0.75 -0.46 5.80
CA ILE A 122 -0.94 1.00 5.83
C ILE A 122 -0.87 1.67 4.44
N LEU A 123 -0.29 1.00 3.45
CA LEU A 123 -0.12 1.52 2.08
C LEU A 123 -1.26 1.12 1.14
N LEU A 124 -2.18 0.26 1.59
CA LEU A 124 -3.24 -0.35 0.78
C LEU A 124 -4.60 0.31 1.02
N THR A 125 -5.50 0.22 0.04
CA THR A 125 -6.89 0.69 0.20
C THR A 125 -7.70 -0.22 1.10
N GLU A 126 -8.82 0.30 1.63
CA GLU A 126 -9.75 -0.49 2.44
C GLU A 126 -10.35 -1.66 1.66
N GLU A 127 -10.61 -1.51 0.35
CA GLU A 127 -11.11 -2.63 -0.47
C GLU A 127 -10.10 -3.78 -0.57
N ILE A 128 -8.83 -3.47 -0.82
CA ILE A 128 -7.75 -4.47 -0.88
C ILE A 128 -7.63 -5.16 0.47
N ILE A 129 -7.59 -4.40 1.57
CA ILE A 129 -7.50 -4.95 2.93
C ILE A 129 -8.68 -5.89 3.22
N LYS A 130 -9.89 -5.51 2.83
CA LYS A 130 -11.10 -6.32 3.03
C LYS A 130 -11.05 -7.61 2.22
N GLN A 131 -10.66 -7.54 0.94
CA GLN A 131 -10.55 -8.74 0.10
C GLN A 131 -9.46 -9.68 0.60
N ILE A 132 -8.31 -9.17 1.07
CA ILE A 132 -7.28 -9.99 1.73
C ILE A 132 -7.84 -10.69 2.97
N GLY A 133 -8.69 -10.02 3.75
CA GLY A 133 -9.38 -10.64 4.88
C GLY A 133 -10.26 -11.83 4.47
N VAL A 134 -10.97 -11.73 3.35
CA VAL A 134 -11.76 -12.83 2.78
C VAL A 134 -10.84 -13.99 2.38
N VAL A 135 -9.82 -13.71 1.58
CA VAL A 135 -8.86 -14.73 1.10
C VAL A 135 -8.17 -15.42 2.28
N HIS A 136 -7.69 -14.66 3.27
CA HIS A 136 -7.07 -15.21 4.48
C HIS A 136 -8.04 -16.14 5.24
N SER A 137 -9.28 -15.71 5.47
CA SER A 137 -10.26 -16.52 6.18
C SER A 137 -10.55 -17.84 5.45
N LYS A 138 -10.65 -17.82 4.12
CA LYS A 138 -10.83 -19.03 3.32
C LYS A 138 -9.60 -19.92 3.37
N PHE A 139 -8.42 -19.33 3.21
CA PHE A 139 -7.17 -20.08 3.22
C PHE A 139 -6.96 -20.81 4.55
N LYS A 140 -7.31 -20.23 5.70
CA LYS A 140 -7.23 -20.96 6.98
C LYS A 140 -8.00 -22.29 6.95
N LYS A 141 -9.20 -22.29 6.36
CA LYS A 141 -9.99 -23.52 6.21
C LYS A 141 -9.34 -24.49 5.23
N ILE A 142 -8.81 -23.98 4.12
CA ILE A 142 -8.06 -24.80 3.14
C ILE A 142 -6.82 -25.41 3.79
N GLN A 143 -6.09 -24.65 4.60
CA GLN A 143 -4.93 -25.09 5.35
C GLN A 143 -5.30 -26.19 6.35
N GLU A 144 -6.42 -26.06 7.07
CA GLU A 144 -6.91 -27.13 7.94
C GLU A 144 -7.18 -28.43 7.17
N LEU A 145 -7.77 -28.35 5.97
CA LEU A 145 -7.98 -29.51 5.11
C LEU A 145 -6.66 -30.11 4.63
N CYS A 146 -5.74 -29.26 4.17
CA CYS A 146 -4.43 -29.70 3.68
C CYS A 146 -3.58 -30.33 4.79
N ASN A 147 -3.67 -29.83 6.03
CA ASN A 147 -2.97 -30.40 7.17
C ASN A 147 -3.55 -31.77 7.55
N LYS A 148 -4.88 -31.93 7.51
CA LYS A 148 -5.51 -33.26 7.68
C LYS A 148 -5.07 -34.25 6.60
N GLU A 149 -4.92 -33.78 5.37
CA GLU A 149 -4.40 -34.60 4.28
C GLU A 149 -2.94 -34.99 4.53
N LEU A 150 -2.08 -34.05 4.96
CA LEU A 150 -0.70 -34.36 5.37
C LEU A 150 -0.64 -35.39 6.50
N ASP A 151 -1.49 -35.27 7.52
CA ASP A 151 -1.56 -36.22 8.62
C ASP A 151 -1.99 -37.60 8.13
N THR A 152 -2.92 -37.66 7.18
CA THR A 152 -3.39 -38.90 6.55
C THR A 152 -2.27 -39.56 5.74
N LEU A 153 -1.57 -38.78 4.91
CA LEU A 153 -0.42 -39.26 4.13
C LEU A 153 0.70 -39.77 5.04
N SER A 154 1.00 -39.05 6.12
CA SER A 154 2.02 -39.46 7.10
C SER A 154 1.59 -40.73 7.87
N SER A 155 0.31 -40.85 8.21
CA SER A 155 -0.22 -42.05 8.88
C SER A 155 -0.13 -43.31 8.00
N ILE A 156 -0.25 -43.14 6.68
CA ILE A 156 -0.05 -44.22 5.71
C ILE A 156 1.42 -44.66 5.74
N GLU A 157 2.37 -43.72 5.65
CA GLU A 157 3.80 -44.01 5.73
C GLU A 157 4.16 -44.75 7.04
N GLU A 158 3.59 -44.33 8.17
CA GLU A 158 3.77 -44.98 9.47
C GLU A 158 3.20 -46.41 9.49
N TYR A 159 2.01 -46.63 8.93
CA TYR A 159 1.38 -47.95 8.87
C TYR A 159 2.21 -48.95 8.05
N TYR A 160 2.76 -48.52 6.92
CA TYR A 160 3.63 -49.33 6.07
C TYR A 160 5.10 -49.33 6.51
N MET A 161 5.46 -48.52 7.52
CA MET A 161 6.82 -48.30 7.99
C MET A 161 7.80 -47.91 6.88
N SER A 162 7.33 -47.18 5.87
CA SER A 162 8.09 -46.82 4.67
C SER A 162 7.48 -45.59 4.00
N ASP A 163 8.34 -44.75 3.44
CA ASP A 163 7.98 -43.64 2.54
C ASP A 163 8.13 -44.05 1.05
N GLU A 164 8.53 -45.29 0.77
CA GLU A 164 8.69 -45.78 -0.60
C GLU A 164 7.31 -46.09 -1.21
N PRO A 165 6.95 -45.46 -2.36
CA PRO A 165 5.65 -45.65 -2.99
C PRO A 165 5.34 -47.11 -3.34
N GLN A 166 6.36 -47.90 -3.70
CA GLN A 166 6.21 -49.30 -4.03
C GLN A 166 5.73 -50.14 -2.83
N THR A 167 6.15 -49.79 -1.62
CA THR A 167 5.74 -50.46 -0.37
C THR A 167 4.31 -50.10 0.01
N ILE A 168 3.91 -48.86 -0.23
CA ILE A 168 2.60 -48.33 0.16
C ILE A 168 1.50 -48.72 -0.86
N TYR A 169 1.81 -48.60 -2.16
CA TYR A 169 0.82 -48.66 -3.24
C TYR A 169 0.94 -49.92 -4.11
N ASN A 170 2.00 -50.71 -3.95
CA ASN A 170 2.38 -51.87 -4.78
C ASN A 170 2.70 -51.55 -6.24
N GLU A 171 1.94 -50.68 -6.90
CA GLU A 171 2.09 -50.31 -8.31
C GLU A 171 1.91 -48.79 -8.50
N PRO A 172 2.63 -48.15 -9.43
CA PRO A 172 2.52 -46.70 -9.70
C PRO A 172 1.11 -46.24 -10.12
N GLU A 173 0.35 -47.10 -10.79
CA GLU A 173 -1.03 -46.83 -11.22
C GLU A 173 -1.98 -46.68 -10.02
N ASN A 174 -1.74 -47.45 -8.95
CA ASN A 174 -2.52 -47.37 -7.72
C ASN A 174 -2.23 -46.08 -6.98
N GLU A 175 -0.94 -45.69 -6.86
CA GLU A 175 -0.55 -44.40 -6.30
C GLU A 175 -1.23 -43.26 -7.06
N THR A 176 -1.09 -43.26 -8.39
CA THR A 176 -1.67 -42.24 -9.26
C THR A 176 -3.19 -42.11 -9.06
N SER A 177 -3.89 -43.24 -8.98
CA SER A 177 -5.35 -43.27 -8.81
C SER A 177 -5.78 -42.77 -7.43
N GLU A 178 -5.09 -43.20 -6.38
CA GLU A 178 -5.37 -42.78 -5.00
C GLU A 178 -5.11 -41.28 -4.80
N ILE A 179 -3.96 -40.78 -5.27
CA ILE A 179 -3.59 -39.36 -5.18
C ILE A 179 -4.54 -38.49 -6.00
N LYS A 180 -4.95 -38.96 -7.18
CA LYS A 180 -5.97 -38.28 -7.99
C LYS A 180 -7.30 -38.17 -7.23
N ASN A 181 -7.77 -39.25 -6.62
CA ASN A 181 -9.03 -39.23 -5.86
C ASN A 181 -8.96 -38.22 -4.70
N ARG A 182 -7.86 -38.19 -3.93
CA ARG A 182 -7.64 -37.24 -2.84
C ARG A 182 -7.68 -35.78 -3.32
N ILE A 183 -7.06 -35.49 -4.47
CA ILE A 183 -7.11 -34.15 -5.08
C ILE A 183 -8.54 -33.78 -5.49
N GLU A 184 -9.30 -34.72 -6.05
CA GLU A 184 -10.70 -34.47 -6.40
C GLU A 184 -11.58 -34.25 -5.16
N GLU A 185 -11.31 -34.93 -4.05
CA GLU A 185 -11.96 -34.68 -2.75
C GLU A 185 -11.64 -33.27 -2.22
N LEU A 186 -10.38 -32.81 -2.34
CA LEU A 186 -10.01 -31.44 -2.00
C LEU A 186 -10.76 -30.44 -2.88
N LYS A 187 -10.82 -30.65 -4.20
CA LYS A 187 -11.55 -29.78 -5.15
C LYS A 187 -13.04 -29.73 -4.89
N ALA A 188 -13.64 -30.82 -4.40
CA ALA A 188 -15.06 -30.87 -4.07
C ALA A 188 -15.42 -29.98 -2.86
N ASN A 189 -14.42 -29.56 -2.06
CA ASN A 189 -14.66 -28.63 -0.97
C ASN A 189 -14.99 -27.22 -1.49
N TYR A 190 -16.11 -26.65 -1.04
CA TYR A 190 -16.57 -25.32 -1.46
C TYR A 190 -15.53 -24.20 -1.25
N GLU A 191 -14.79 -24.24 -0.14
CA GLU A 191 -13.78 -23.21 0.15
C GLU A 191 -12.63 -23.28 -0.85
N VAL A 192 -12.22 -24.50 -1.25
CA VAL A 192 -11.20 -24.73 -2.27
C VAL A 192 -11.72 -24.31 -3.64
N SER A 193 -12.91 -24.76 -4.05
CA SER A 193 -13.44 -24.48 -5.38
C SER A 193 -13.69 -22.99 -5.64
N SER A 194 -14.04 -22.24 -4.59
CA SER A 194 -14.31 -20.80 -4.69
C SER A 194 -13.10 -19.90 -4.39
N PHE A 195 -11.96 -20.48 -4.01
CA PHE A 195 -10.77 -19.72 -3.62
C PHE A 195 -10.11 -18.99 -4.79
N GLU A 196 -10.09 -19.63 -5.96
CA GLU A 196 -9.47 -19.08 -7.16
C GLU A 196 -10.12 -17.76 -7.58
N ASP A 197 -11.43 -17.66 -7.49
CA ASP A 197 -12.18 -16.44 -7.81
C ASP A 197 -11.86 -15.30 -6.84
N ASP A 198 -11.70 -15.61 -5.55
CA ASP A 198 -11.30 -14.60 -4.57
C ASP A 198 -9.87 -14.10 -4.76
N LEU A 199 -8.95 -14.98 -5.21
CA LEU A 199 -7.60 -14.59 -5.60
C LEU A 199 -7.59 -13.73 -6.87
N LYS A 200 -8.38 -14.09 -7.89
CA LYS A 200 -8.55 -13.28 -9.10
C LYS A 200 -9.06 -11.88 -8.77
N LYS A 201 -10.11 -11.80 -7.95
CA LYS A 201 -10.67 -10.53 -7.49
C LYS A 201 -9.65 -9.70 -6.71
N LEU A 202 -8.85 -10.32 -5.84
CA LEU A 202 -7.77 -9.63 -5.14
C LEU A 202 -6.73 -9.07 -6.13
N ARG A 203 -6.33 -9.87 -7.12
CA ARG A 203 -5.39 -9.45 -8.15
C ARG A 203 -5.91 -8.26 -8.95
N GLU A 204 -7.17 -8.29 -9.36
CA GLU A 204 -7.83 -7.19 -10.08
C GLU A 204 -7.88 -5.91 -9.26
N LEU A 205 -8.19 -6.00 -7.97
CA LEU A 205 -8.18 -4.83 -7.07
C LEU A 205 -6.78 -4.20 -6.96
N VAL A 206 -5.75 -5.04 -6.80
CA VAL A 206 -4.35 -4.58 -6.74
C VAL A 206 -3.94 -3.94 -8.08
N GLU A 207 -4.29 -4.54 -9.21
CA GLU A 207 -3.97 -4.04 -10.54
C GLU A 207 -4.67 -2.72 -10.85
N ASN A 208 -5.96 -2.60 -10.51
CA ASN A 208 -6.72 -1.37 -10.72
C ASN A 208 -6.16 -0.23 -9.88
N TYR A 209 -5.85 -0.48 -8.61
CA TYR A 209 -5.26 0.55 -7.76
C TYR A 209 -3.84 0.94 -8.22
N PHE A 210 -3.06 -0.02 -8.72
CA PHE A 210 -1.78 0.28 -9.34
C PHE A 210 -1.96 1.22 -10.55
N LYS A 211 -2.91 0.92 -11.44
CA LYS A 211 -3.21 1.76 -12.62
C LYS A 211 -3.66 3.17 -12.24
N GLU A 212 -4.47 3.32 -11.18
CA GLU A 212 -4.93 4.62 -10.68
C GLU A 212 -3.78 5.50 -10.15
N LEU A 213 -2.72 4.91 -9.62
CA LEU A 213 -1.57 5.66 -9.12
C LEU A 213 -0.54 6.00 -10.22
N THR A 214 -0.55 5.29 -11.34
CA THR A 214 0.41 5.46 -12.43
C THR A 214 -0.12 6.24 -13.64
N ASN A 215 -1.45 6.37 -13.76
CA ASN A 215 -2.12 7.15 -14.80
C ASN A 215 -2.50 8.55 -14.31
#